data_AF-A0A963MA53-F1
#
_entry.id   AF-A0A963MA53-F1
#
_cell.length_a   1.000
_cell.length_b   1.000
_cell.length_c   1.000
_cell.angle_alpha   90.00
_cell.angle_beta   90.00
_cell.angle_gamma   90.00
#
_symmetry.space_group_name_H-M   'P 1'
#
loop_
_entity.id
_entity.type
_entity.pdbx_description
1 polymer ?
#
loop_
_entity_poly.entity_id
_entity_poly.type
_entity_poly.pdbx_seq_one_letter_code
_entity_poly.pdbx_strand_id
1 'polypeptide(L)'
;MLDFKNHDLVDDTSKPGVRYEKRPARRPDGTEVAGLYNAWIILDNPTQFNSYTTDMVKGVILAMRAASNARDVNCVVFTGTGDKAFCTGGNTK
;
A
#
# COMPACT_ATOMS: atom_id res chain seq x y z
N MET A 1 21.37 11.64 -19.97
CA MET A 1 20.18 10.90 -19.50
C MET A 1 20.33 10.77 -17.99
N LEU A 2 19.33 11.17 -17.20
CA LEU A 2 19.38 10.99 -15.75
C LEU A 2 19.16 9.51 -15.44
N ASP A 3 20.15 8.87 -14.83
CA ASP A 3 20.02 7.51 -14.31
C ASP A 3 19.44 7.57 -12.90
N PHE A 4 18.25 6.99 -12.72
CA PHE A 4 17.55 7.03 -11.45
C PHE A 4 17.87 5.78 -10.64
N LYS A 5 18.43 5.97 -9.45
CA LYS A 5 18.66 4.87 -8.52
C LYS A 5 17.34 4.40 -7.90
N ASN A 6 17.15 3.08 -7.86
CA ASN A 6 16.15 2.46 -7.01
C ASN A 6 16.66 2.49 -5.57
N HIS A 7 15.81 2.99 -4.65
CA HIS A 7 16.10 3.08 -3.22
C HIS A 7 15.28 2.09 -2.37
N ASP A 8 14.60 1.14 -2.99
CA ASP A 8 13.92 0.05 -2.30
C ASP A 8 14.93 -0.88 -1.61
N LEU A 9 14.48 -1.53 -0.53
CA LEU A 9 15.34 -2.42 0.26
C LEU A 9 15.40 -3.84 -0.31
N VAL A 10 14.38 -4.22 -1.08
CA VAL A 10 14.18 -5.55 -1.64
C VAL A 10 13.46 -5.42 -2.97
N ASP A 11 13.66 -6.41 -3.86
CA ASP A 11 12.99 -6.44 -5.16
C ASP A 11 11.50 -6.82 -5.05
N ASP A 12 11.14 -7.69 -4.09
CA ASP A 12 9.77 -8.11 -3.82
C ASP A 12 9.28 -7.58 -2.46
N THR A 13 8.35 -6.64 -2.52
CA THR A 13 7.71 -6.03 -1.35
C THR A 13 6.50 -6.79 -0.85
N SER A 14 6.05 -7.83 -1.56
CA SER A 14 4.82 -8.54 -1.26
C SER A 14 4.91 -9.36 0.04
N LYS A 15 3.81 -9.35 0.80
CA LYS A 15 3.60 -10.22 1.96
C LYS A 15 2.13 -10.65 1.98
N PRO A 16 1.81 -11.90 2.36
CA PRO A 16 0.42 -12.34 2.51
C PRO A 16 -0.36 -11.41 3.44
N GLY A 17 -1.61 -11.12 3.09
CA GLY A 17 -2.46 -10.21 3.85
C GLY A 17 -2.18 -8.72 3.65
N VAL A 18 -1.27 -8.33 2.76
CA VAL A 18 -1.06 -6.92 2.36
C VAL A 18 -1.09 -6.81 0.84
N ARG A 19 -1.98 -5.98 0.32
CA ARG A 19 -2.03 -5.64 -1.12
C ARG A 19 -1.45 -4.25 -1.35
N TYR A 20 -0.75 -4.11 -2.46
CA TYR A 20 -0.26 -2.84 -2.97
C TYR A 20 -0.82 -2.61 -4.37
N GLU A 21 -1.57 -1.53 -4.57
CA GLU A 21 -2.15 -1.18 -5.86
C GLU A 21 -1.83 0.27 -6.22
N LYS A 22 -1.49 0.52 -7.48
CA LYS A 22 -1.47 1.88 -8.03
C LYS A 22 -2.79 2.15 -8.72
N ARG A 23 -3.52 3.17 -8.25
CA ARG A 23 -4.77 3.61 -8.87
C ARG A 23 -4.59 5.02 -9.45
N PRO A 24 -5.15 5.33 -10.63
CA PRO A 24 -5.02 6.65 -11.23
C PRO A 24 -5.44 7.76 -10.28
N ALA A 25 -4.63 8.81 -10.17
CA ALA A 25 -5.01 10.01 -9.43
C ALA A 25 -6.09 10.75 -10.23
N ARG A 26 -7.13 11.22 -9.54
CA ARG A 26 -8.26 11.92 -10.15
C ARG A 26 -8.35 13.36 -9.65
N ARG A 27 -8.76 14.26 -10.53
CA ARG A 27 -9.16 15.63 -10.20
C ARG A 27 -10.52 15.64 -9.49
N PRO A 28 -10.94 16.77 -8.88
CA PRO A 28 -12.27 16.89 -8.27
C PRO A 28 -13.43 16.62 -9.24
N ASP A 29 -13.24 16.81 -10.54
CA ASP A 29 -14.22 16.50 -11.60
C ASP A 29 -14.23 15.03 -12.03
N GLY A 30 -13.41 14.17 -11.41
CA GLY A 30 -13.30 12.75 -11.69
C GLY A 30 -12.36 12.37 -12.83
N THR A 31 -11.84 13.34 -13.58
CA THR A 31 -10.88 13.07 -14.67
C THR A 31 -9.52 12.62 -14.14
N GLU A 32 -8.84 11.75 -14.87
CA GLU A 32 -7.54 11.21 -14.46
C GLU A 32 -6.40 12.19 -14.78
N VAL A 33 -5.39 12.22 -13.90
CA VAL A 33 -4.14 12.92 -14.13
C VAL A 33 -3.15 11.93 -14.75
N ALA A 34 -2.80 12.15 -16.02
CA ALA A 34 -1.91 11.26 -16.76
C ALA A 34 -0.56 11.08 -16.03
N GLY A 35 -0.16 9.83 -15.82
CA GLY A 35 1.12 9.48 -15.20
C GLY A 35 1.20 9.74 -13.70
N LEU A 36 0.10 10.07 -13.03
CA LEU A 36 0.05 10.28 -11.58
C LEU A 36 -0.92 9.28 -10.93
N TYR A 37 -0.51 8.70 -9.81
CA TYR A 37 -1.22 7.65 -9.11
C TYR A 37 -1.34 7.94 -7.62
N ASN A 38 -2.28 7.25 -6.99
CA ASN A 38 -2.32 7.04 -5.55
C ASN A 38 -1.98 5.58 -5.27
N ALA A 39 -1.10 5.33 -4.31
CA ALA A 39 -0.79 3.98 -3.84
C ALA A 39 -1.84 3.57 -2.81
N TRP A 40 -2.49 2.43 -3.03
CA TRP A 40 -3.44 1.83 -2.12
C TRP A 40 -2.77 0.67 -1.43
N ILE A 41 -2.56 0.81 -0.13
CA ILE A 41 -2.02 -0.24 0.74
C ILE A 41 -3.20 -0.78 1.51
N ILE A 42 -3.51 -2.06 1.31
CA ILE A 42 -4.74 -2.67 1.80
C ILE A 42 -4.40 -3.86 2.70
N LEU A 43 -4.82 -3.81 3.95
CA LEU A 43 -4.82 -4.98 4.83
C LEU A 43 -5.90 -5.95 4.36
N ASP A 44 -5.51 -7.18 4.03
CA ASP A 44 -6.39 -8.19 3.44
C ASP A 44 -6.45 -9.44 4.33
N ASN A 45 -6.97 -9.26 5.54
CA ASN A 45 -7.21 -10.33 6.51
C ASN A 45 -8.59 -10.15 7.20
N PRO A 46 -9.69 -10.06 6.41
CA PRO A 46 -10.99 -9.63 6.94
C PRO A 46 -11.62 -10.66 7.90
N THR A 47 -11.24 -11.94 7.77
CA THR A 47 -11.69 -13.02 8.68
C THR A 47 -11.20 -12.84 10.12
N GLN A 48 -10.13 -12.07 10.31
CA GLN A 48 -9.59 -11.69 11.62
C GLN A 48 -9.65 -10.17 11.83
N PHE A 49 -10.63 -9.49 11.23
CA PHE A 49 -10.83 -8.04 11.37
C PHE A 49 -9.58 -7.22 11.00
N ASN A 50 -8.83 -7.72 10.01
CA ASN A 50 -7.58 -7.13 9.53
C ASN A 50 -6.50 -6.96 10.61
N SER A 51 -6.51 -7.79 11.67
CA SER A 51 -5.37 -7.88 12.57
C SER A 51 -4.11 -8.26 11.79
N TYR A 52 -2.98 -7.65 12.15
CA TYR A 52 -1.72 -7.85 11.43
C TYR A 52 -0.82 -8.85 12.14
N THR A 53 -0.23 -9.75 11.38
CA THR A 53 0.92 -10.55 11.82
C THR A 53 2.22 -9.75 11.69
N THR A 54 3.32 -10.28 12.23
CA THR A 54 4.66 -9.72 12.03
C THR A 54 5.05 -9.64 10.56
N ASP A 55 4.63 -10.58 9.72
CA ASP A 55 4.94 -10.53 8.29
C ASP A 55 4.06 -9.54 7.54
N MET A 56 2.80 -9.35 7.95
CA MET A 56 1.96 -8.29 7.41
C MET A 56 2.56 -6.91 7.71
N VAL A 57 2.99 -6.63 8.95
CA VAL A 57 3.57 -5.30 9.26
C VAL A 57 4.88 -5.05 8.51
N LYS A 58 5.73 -6.07 8.28
CA LYS A 58 6.88 -5.96 7.36
C LYS A 58 6.42 -5.59 5.94
N GLY A 59 5.35 -6.21 5.45
CA GLY A 59 4.75 -5.90 4.15
C GLY A 59 4.29 -4.45 4.06
N VAL A 60 3.61 -3.95 5.09
CA VAL A 60 3.19 -2.54 5.16
C VAL A 60 4.41 -1.60 5.14
N ILE A 61 5.47 -1.91 5.88
CA ILE A 61 6.71 -1.10 5.88
C ILE A 61 7.34 -1.05 4.48
N LEU A 62 7.45 -2.19 3.81
CA LEU A 62 8.00 -2.29 2.46
C LEU A 62 7.13 -1.56 1.44
N ALA A 63 5.79 -1.70 1.54
CA ALA A 63 4.82 -1.02 0.69
C ALA A 63 4.85 0.51 0.86
N MET A 64 4.95 1.01 2.10
CA MET A 64 5.08 2.44 2.39
C MET A 64 6.38 3.00 1.82
N ARG A 65 7.48 2.24 1.92
CA ARG A 65 8.76 2.65 1.32
C ARG A 65 8.67 2.70 -0.21
N ALA A 66 8.11 1.67 -0.85
CA ALA A 66 7.92 1.65 -2.29
C ALA A 66 7.07 2.84 -2.77
N ALA A 67 5.98 3.15 -2.05
CA ALA A 67 5.17 4.34 -2.32
C ALA A 67 5.98 5.64 -2.18
N SER A 68 6.79 5.76 -1.13
CA SER A 68 7.63 6.95 -0.90
C SER A 68 8.72 7.13 -1.95
N ASN A 69 9.21 6.04 -2.55
CA ASN A 69 10.24 6.06 -3.60
C ASN A 69 9.64 6.26 -5.00
N ALA A 70 8.34 6.02 -5.16
CA ALA A 70 7.64 6.10 -6.44
C ALA A 70 7.38 7.57 -6.84
N ARG A 71 8.03 8.02 -7.91
CA ARG A 71 7.95 9.40 -8.42
C ARG A 71 6.60 9.76 -9.05
N ASP A 72 5.80 8.74 -9.36
CA ASP A 72 4.47 8.82 -9.95
C ASP A 72 3.37 8.60 -8.90
N VAL A 73 3.70 8.54 -7.60
CA VAL A 73 2.73 8.44 -6.50
C VAL A 73 2.65 9.76 -5.75
N ASN A 74 1.44 10.31 -5.60
CA ASN A 74 1.19 11.54 -4.86
C ASN A 74 0.67 11.32 -3.43
N CYS A 75 -0.09 10.23 -3.23
CA CYS A 75 -0.75 9.95 -1.96
C CYS A 75 -0.80 8.45 -1.69
N VAL A 76 -0.77 8.08 -0.41
CA VAL A 76 -1.07 6.72 0.06
C VAL A 76 -2.48 6.69 0.65
N VAL A 77 -3.31 5.77 0.16
CA VAL A 77 -4.55 5.35 0.81
C VAL A 77 -4.25 4.08 1.58
N PHE A 78 -4.20 4.16 2.91
CA PHE A 78 -4.02 3.00 3.78
C PHE A 78 -5.37 2.55 4.32
N THR A 79 -5.81 1.35 3.96
CA THR A 79 -7.17 0.85 4.24
C THR A 79 -7.17 -0.66 4.49
N GLY A 80 -8.33 -1.26 4.77
CA GLY A 80 -8.52 -2.68 5.01
C GLY A 80 -9.68 -3.23 4.19
N THR A 81 -9.65 -4.53 3.86
CA THR A 81 -10.76 -5.18 3.16
C THR A 81 -11.89 -5.55 4.11
N GLY A 82 -13.07 -5.82 3.55
CA GLY A 82 -14.27 -6.14 4.31
C GLY A 82 -14.98 -4.90 4.86
N ASP A 83 -16.00 -5.16 5.68
CA ASP A 83 -16.99 -4.19 6.14
C ASP A 83 -17.03 -4.04 7.66
N LYS A 84 -16.31 -4.90 8.41
CA LYS A 84 -16.41 -4.96 9.87
C LYS A 84 -15.43 -4.05 10.60
N ALA A 85 -14.20 -3.94 10.12
CA ALA A 85 -13.13 -3.17 10.77
C ALA A 85 -12.01 -2.81 9.78
N PHE A 86 -11.39 -1.65 10.00
CA PHE A 86 -10.14 -1.30 9.31
C PHE A 86 -8.98 -2.20 9.77
N CYS A 87 -8.70 -2.23 11.08
CA CYS A 87 -7.63 -3.02 11.71
C CYS A 87 -7.85 -3.07 13.22
N THR A 88 -7.72 -4.25 13.83
CA THR A 88 -7.85 -4.45 15.29
C THR A 88 -6.52 -4.48 16.03
N GLY A 89 -5.40 -4.19 15.35
CA GLY A 89 -4.06 -4.18 15.93
C GLY A 89 -3.27 -5.47 15.66
N GLY A 90 -2.22 -5.68 16.45
CA GLY A 90 -1.35 -6.84 16.30
C GLY A 90 -2.06 -8.14 16.69
N ASN A 91 -1.88 -9.17 15.86
CA ASN A 91 -2.36 -10.50 16.17
C ASN A 91 -1.53 -11.11 17.32
N THR A 92 -2.19 -11.54 18.38
CA THR A 92 -1.56 -12.11 19.59
C THR A 92 -1.52 -13.63 19.59
N LYS A 93 -1.93 -14.27 18.50
CA LYS A 93 -1.90 -15.74 18.32
C LYS A 93 -0.73 -16.17 17.46
#